data_AF-A0A2E9TXF6-F1
#
_entry.id   AF-A0A2E9TXF6-F1
#
_cell.length_a   1.000
_cell.length_b   1.000
_cell.length_c   1.000
_cell.angle_alpha   90.00
_cell.angle_beta   90.00
_cell.angle_gamma   90.00
#
_symmetry.space_group_name_H-M   'P 1'
#
loop_
_entity.id
_entity.type
_entity.pdbx_description
1 polymer ?
#
loop_
_entity_poly.entity_id
_entity_poly.type
_entity_poly.pdbx_seq_one_letter_code
_entity_poly.pdbx_strand_id
1 'polypeptide(L)' 'MSVPVNHPRLGRFDVVNQGIKLSRTPSSVRNATPEKGQHTDEILMAVGYKKTEVEKFHESRIV' A
#
# COMPACT_ATOMS: atom_id res chain seq x y z
N MET A 1 -13.03 -8.58 -17.15
CA MET A 1 -11.69 -8.33 -17.72
C MET A 1 -10.70 -8.25 -16.57
N SER A 2 -9.50 -8.85 -16.69
CA SER A 2 -8.45 -8.78 -15.68
C SER A 2 -7.42 -7.69 -16.01
N VAL A 3 -6.58 -7.34 -15.03
CA VAL A 3 -5.43 -6.44 -15.18
C VAL A 3 -4.19 -7.02 -14.49
N PRO A 4 -2.99 -6.86 -15.07
CA PRO A 4 -1.76 -7.36 -14.48
C PRO A 4 -1.29 -6.46 -13.33
N VAL A 5 -0.75 -7.09 -12.28
CA VAL A 5 -0.15 -6.45 -11.12
C VAL A 5 1.23 -7.06 -10.89
N ASN A 6 2.22 -6.22 -10.61
CA ASN A 6 3.57 -6.64 -10.25
C ASN A 6 3.74 -6.49 -8.74
N HIS A 7 3.84 -7.62 -8.03
CA HIS A 7 4.04 -7.65 -6.59
C HIS A 7 5.51 -7.96 -6.25
N PRO A 8 6.16 -7.23 -5.33
CA PRO A 8 7.58 -7.41 -5.01
C PRO A 8 7.97 -8.85 -4.66
N ARG A 9 7.15 -9.51 -3.84
CA ARG A 9 7.34 -10.90 -3.42
C ARG A 9 6.72 -11.97 -4.33
N LEU A 10 5.49 -11.75 -4.81
CA LEU A 10 4.72 -12.78 -5.53
C LEU A 10 4.96 -12.76 -7.06
N GLY A 11 5.68 -11.76 -7.57
CA GLY A 11 5.87 -11.58 -9.00
C GLY A 11 4.63 -11.02 -9.69
N ARG A 12 4.51 -11.28 -10.99
CA ARG A 12 3.42 -10.76 -11.83
C ARG A 12 2.22 -11.72 -11.81
N PHE A 13 1.03 -11.19 -11.53
CA PHE A 13 -0.22 -11.94 -11.61
C PHE A 13 -1.39 -11.04 -12.03
N ASP A 14 -2.50 -11.65 -12.43
CA ASP A 14 -3.69 -10.95 -12.87
C ASP A 14 -4.75 -10.85 -11.76
N VAL A 15 -5.37 -9.69 -11.64
CA VAL A 15 -6.51 -9.44 -10.74
C VAL A 15 -7.75 -9.04 -11.52
N VAL A 16 -8.92 -9.25 -10.94
CA VAL A 16 -10.19 -8.76 -11.50
C VAL A 16 -10.13 -7.23 -11.58
N ASN A 17 -10.38 -6.68 -12.77
CA ASN A 17 -10.38 -5.24 -12.99
C ASN A 17 -11.68 -4.59 -12.48
N GLN A 18 -11.67 -3.25 -12.39
CA GLN A 18 -12.85 -2.46 -12.07
C GLN A 18 -14.02 -2.78 -13.01
N GLY A 19 -15.17 -3.11 -12.43
CA GLY A 19 -16.35 -3.56 -13.17
C GLY A 19 -17.05 -2.45 -13.96
N ILE A 20 -16.75 -1.18 -13.66
CA ILE A 20 -17.37 0.00 -14.27
C ILE A 20 -16.30 0.89 -14.90
N LYS A 21 -16.53 1.31 -16.15
CA LYS A 21 -15.68 2.29 -16.83
C LYS A 21 -16.22 3.70 -16.60
N LEU A 22 -15.36 4.59 -16.13
CA LEU A 22 -15.66 6.00 -15.92
C LEU A 22 -14.98 6.82 -17.02
N SER A 23 -15.74 7.67 -17.71
CA SER A 23 -15.21 8.50 -18.81
C SER A 23 -14.37 9.68 -18.31
N ARG A 24 -14.82 10.37 -17.25
CA ARG A 24 -14.11 11.54 -16.70
C ARG A 24 -12.94 11.18 -15.79
N THR A 25 -13.04 10.09 -15.04
CA THR A 25 -12.03 9.65 -14.06
C THR A 25 -11.76 8.15 -14.18
N PRO A 26 -11.02 7.71 -15.22
CA PRO A 26 -10.72 6.30 -15.43
C PRO A 26 -10.01 5.67 -14.22
N SER A 27 -10.44 4.46 -13.83
CA SER A 27 -9.77 3.70 -12.77
C SER A 27 -8.49 3.04 -13.28
N SER A 28 -7.50 2.92 -12.39
CA SER A 28 -6.24 2.20 -12.64
C SER A 28 -5.80 1.47 -11.38
N VAL A 29 -5.28 0.25 -11.55
CA VAL A 29 -4.53 -0.43 -10.48
C VAL A 29 -3.14 0.19 -10.42
N ARG A 30 -2.80 0.81 -9.29
CA ARG A 30 -1.55 1.59 -9.14
C ARG A 30 -0.45 0.80 -8.46
N ASN A 31 -0.78 0.13 -7.36
CA ASN A 31 0.16 -0.59 -6.51
C ASN A 31 -0.33 -2.01 -6.28
N ALA A 32 0.60 -2.92 -6.05
CA ALA A 32 0.28 -4.24 -5.51
C ALA A 32 -0.20 -4.12 -4.06
N THR A 33 -0.80 -5.19 -3.55
CA THR A 33 -1.17 -5.32 -2.14
C THR A 33 0.07 -5.09 -1.27
N PRO A 34 0.00 -4.22 -0.24
CA PRO A 34 1.13 -3.98 0.63
C PRO A 34 1.38 -5.17 1.56
N GLU A 35 2.63 -5.32 1.99
CA GLU A 35 2.99 -6.23 3.09
C GLU A 35 2.50 -5.66 4.43
N LYS A 36 2.40 -6.53 5.44
CA LYS A 36 2.04 -6.12 6.81
C LYS A 36 3.01 -5.05 7.31
N GLY A 37 2.48 -3.87 7.62
CA GLY A 37 3.26 -2.76 8.18
C GLY A 37 4.10 -1.97 7.15
N GLN A 38 3.98 -2.25 5.85
CA GLN A 38 4.82 -1.62 4.81
C GLN A 38 4.80 -0.08 4.83
N HIS A 39 3.67 0.53 5.20
CA HIS A 39 3.51 1.99 5.25
C HIS A 39 3.38 2.53 6.68
N THR A 40 3.65 1.74 7.73
CA THR A 40 3.48 2.17 9.13
C THR A 40 4.30 3.43 9.41
N ASP A 41 5.60 3.40 9.11
CA ASP A 41 6.51 4.51 9.38
C ASP A 41 6.15 5.74 8.54
N GLU A 42 5.83 5.54 7.25
CA GLU A 42 5.41 6.61 6.34
C GLU A 42 4.19 7.36 6.88
N ILE A 43 3.16 6.61 7.30
CA ILE A 43 1.91 7.19 7.82
C ILE A 43 2.15 7.90 9.16
N LEU A 44 2.90 7.28 10.08
CA LEU A 44 3.19 7.90 11.38
C LEU A 44 3.98 9.20 11.23
N MET A 45 4.96 9.23 10.34
CA MET A 45 5.70 10.46 10.04
C MET A 45 4.81 11.49 9.35
N ALA A 46 3.93 11.08 8.43
CA ALA A 46 3.03 11.99 7.72
C ALA A 46 2.02 12.68 8.66
N VAL A 47 1.63 12.05 9.76
CA VAL A 47 0.75 12.65 10.78
C VAL A 47 1.50 13.43 11.87
N GLY A 48 2.83 13.53 11.78
CA GLY A 48 3.64 14.42 12.62
C GLY A 48 4.48 13.75 13.71
N TYR A 49 4.52 12.40 13.79
CA TYR A 49 5.44 11.72 14.70
C TYR A 49 6.88 11.85 14.20
N LYS A 50 7.81 12.09 15.11
CA LYS A 50 9.24 12.08 14.80
C LYS A 50 9.71 10.64 14.61
N LYS A 51 10.75 10.47 13.79
CA LYS A 51 11.41 9.17 13.59
C LYS A 51 11.78 8.48 14.91
N THR A 52 12.27 9.24 15.88
CA THR A 52 12.64 8.73 17.21
C THR A 52 11.45 8.26 18.05
N GLU A 53 10.24 8.76 17.79
CA GLU A 53 9.03 8.28 18.46
C GLU A 53 8.52 6.98 17.81
N VAL A 54 8.58 6.92 16.48
CA VAL A 54 8.23 5.70 15.72
C VAL A 54 9.16 4.54 16.11
N GLU A 55 10.46 4.79 16.22
CA GLU A 55 11.43 3.79 16.72
C GLU A 55 11.06 3.26 18.11
N LYS A 56 10.65 4.13 19.04
CA LYS A 56 10.18 3.72 20.38
C LYS A 56 8.91 2.87 20.32
N PHE A 57 8.01 3.13 19.39
CA PHE A 57 6.79 2.33 19.24
C PHE A 57 7.10 0.91 18.76
N HIS A 58 8.07 0.75 17.86
CA HIS A 58 8.59 -0.56 17.44
C HIS A 58 9.25 -1.29 18.62
N GLU A 59 10.11 -0.62 19.38
CA GLU A 59 10.77 -1.20 20.57
C GLU A 59 9.74 -1.66 21.61
N SER A 60 8.69 -0.85 21.81
CA SER A 60 7.60 -1.13 22.76
C SER A 60 6.55 -2.12 22.23
N ARG A 61 6.69 -2.58 20.98
CA ARG A 61 5.74 -3.47 20.27
C ARG A 61 4.31 -2.97 20.23
N ILE A 62 4.14 -1.65 20.17
CA ILE A 62 2.83 -1.02 19.97
C ILE A 62 2.47 -1.03 18.48
N VAL A 63 3.50 -0.97 17.62
CA VAL A 63 3.42 -1.10 16.16
C VAL A 63 4.30 -2.22 15.66
#